data_AF-A0A401U6W1-F1
#
_entry.id   AF-A0A401U6W1-F1
#
_cell.length_a   1.000
_cell.length_b   1.000
_cell.length_c   1.000
_cell.angle_alpha   90.00
_cell.angle_beta   90.00
_cell.angle_gamma   90.00
#
_symmetry.space_group_name_H-M   'P 1'
#
loop_
_entity.id
_entity.type
_entity.pdbx_description
1 polymer ?
#
loop_
_entity_poly.entity_id
_entity_poly.type
_entity_poly.pdbx_seq_one_letter_code
_entity_poly.pdbx_strand_id
1 'polypeptide(L)'
;MKRIIVLLILATLIIGCATIKHDSIQTVDKLNESDFRQLNGRYSNKADDGKGKEFWTQFTGDYQLKTLWENVNQDQFGLGYDLDNQSVSIEFLTSKKAIFKLYQGDSIISEKNVKGKFKDGYFYKRPFFVTIPLVPVLFGYNTNRLRIGKADNAIVADYKWNIWMSFLVAGKAEKGYSSLIFSKR
;
A
#
# COMPACT_ATOMS: atom_id res chain seq x y z
N MET A 1 -41.20 7.60 -3.77
CA MET A 1 -40.31 6.45 -4.10
C MET A 1 -39.31 6.76 -5.22
N LYS A 2 -39.71 7.08 -6.47
CA LYS A 2 -38.75 7.35 -7.58
C LYS A 2 -37.69 8.42 -7.27
N ARG A 3 -38.06 9.54 -6.62
CA ARG A 3 -37.11 10.62 -6.26
C ARG A 3 -36.05 10.19 -5.24
N ILE A 4 -36.41 9.32 -4.29
CA ILE A 4 -35.48 8.80 -3.26
C ILE A 4 -34.47 7.84 -3.89
N ILE A 5 -34.92 7.00 -4.83
CA ILE A 5 -34.03 6.09 -5.58
C ILE A 5 -33.05 6.88 -6.45
N VAL A 6 -33.51 7.96 -7.11
CA VAL A 6 -32.63 8.83 -7.91
C VAL A 6 -31.59 9.52 -7.03
N LEU A 7 -31.97 10.01 -5.85
CA LEU A 7 -31.03 10.61 -4.88
C LEU A 7 -30.00 9.59 -4.35
N LEU A 8 -30.41 8.35 -4.09
CA LEU A 8 -29.51 7.27 -3.67
C LEU A 8 -28.51 6.89 -4.78
N ILE A 9 -28.95 6.84 -6.04
CA ILE A 9 -28.08 6.56 -7.19
C ILE A 9 -27.08 7.71 -7.42
N LEU A 10 -27.50 8.97 -7.24
CA LEU A 10 -26.57 10.10 -7.33
C LEU A 10 -25.52 10.08 -6.21
N ALA A 11 -25.90 9.65 -5.00
CA ALA A 11 -25.01 9.58 -3.85
C ALA A 11 -23.92 8.50 -3.98
N THR A 12 -24.18 7.40 -4.71
CA THR A 12 -23.16 6.35 -4.92
C THR A 12 -22.10 6.73 -5.96
N LEU A 13 -22.39 7.69 -6.85
CA LEU A 13 -21.43 8.18 -7.85
C LEU A 13 -20.30 9.03 -7.26
N ILE A 14 -20.46 9.54 -6.03
CA ILE A 14 -19.46 10.37 -5.34
C ILE A 14 -18.42 9.54 -4.57
N ILE A 15 -18.55 8.20 -4.58
CA ILE A 15 -17.60 7.29 -3.93
C ILE A 15 -16.31 7.23 -4.76
N GLY A 16 -15.41 8.17 -4.48
CA GLY A 16 -14.12 8.28 -5.17
C GLY A 16 -13.21 7.09 -4.84
N CYS A 17 -12.85 6.31 -5.86
CA CYS A 17 -11.82 5.28 -5.74
C CYS A 17 -10.46 5.94 -5.47
N ALA A 18 -9.71 5.47 -4.47
CA ALA A 18 -8.38 6.01 -4.16
C ALA A 18 -7.48 5.94 -5.41
N THR A 19 -6.99 7.10 -5.85
CA THR A 19 -6.03 7.25 -6.96
C THR A 19 -4.83 8.04 -6.46
N ILE A 20 -3.61 7.55 -6.68
CA ILE A 20 -2.37 8.26 -6.37
C ILE A 20 -2.12 9.24 -7.53
N LYS A 21 -2.09 10.54 -7.23
CA LYS A 21 -1.88 11.62 -8.22
C LYS A 21 -0.71 12.54 -7.88
N HIS A 22 -0.07 12.36 -6.73
CA HIS A 22 1.03 13.19 -6.28
C HIS A 22 2.37 12.56 -6.65
N ASP A 23 3.39 13.40 -6.71
CA ASP A 23 4.77 12.96 -6.83
C ASP A 23 5.23 12.31 -5.52
N SER A 24 6.20 11.41 -5.65
CA SER A 24 6.78 10.71 -4.50
C SER A 24 7.66 11.67 -3.67
N ILE A 25 7.91 11.35 -2.40
CA ILE A 25 8.79 12.18 -1.55
C ILE A 25 10.24 12.19 -2.06
N GLN A 26 10.64 11.14 -2.79
CA GLN A 26 11.94 11.05 -3.45
C GLN A 26 11.84 11.08 -4.97
N THR A 27 12.95 11.46 -5.60
CA THR A 27 13.10 11.31 -7.05
C THR A 27 13.16 9.82 -7.36
N VAL A 28 12.23 9.36 -8.20
CA VAL A 28 12.13 7.96 -8.62
C VAL A 28 12.67 7.84 -10.03
N ASP A 29 13.50 6.82 -10.24
CA ASP A 29 13.97 6.44 -11.57
C ASP A 29 12.76 6.10 -12.44
N LYS A 30 12.65 6.74 -13.61
CA LYS A 30 11.58 6.44 -14.57
C LYS A 30 11.86 5.10 -15.25
N LEU A 31 11.50 4.01 -14.58
CA LEU A 31 11.59 2.66 -15.12
C LEU A 31 10.52 2.43 -16.20
N ASN A 32 10.93 1.87 -17.33
CA ASN A 32 9.98 1.35 -18.32
C ASN A 32 9.48 -0.05 -17.93
N GLU A 33 8.43 -0.51 -18.60
CA GLU A 33 7.89 -1.86 -18.35
C GLU A 33 8.95 -2.96 -18.57
N SER A 34 9.89 -2.77 -19.49
CA SER A 34 11.02 -3.68 -19.74
C SER A 34 12.02 -3.76 -18.58
N ASP A 35 12.11 -2.70 -17.78
CA ASP A 35 13.13 -2.52 -16.74
C ASP A 35 12.65 -3.02 -15.38
N PHE A 36 11.53 -3.73 -15.34
CA PHE A 36 10.86 -4.14 -14.11
C PHE A 36 11.74 -4.88 -13.11
N ARG A 37 12.75 -5.61 -13.61
CA ARG A 37 13.70 -6.37 -12.78
C ARG A 37 14.67 -5.48 -12.01
N GLN A 38 14.77 -4.19 -12.30
CA GLN A 38 15.59 -3.26 -11.52
C GLN A 38 15.05 -3.06 -10.10
N LEU A 39 13.78 -3.39 -9.85
CA LEU A 39 13.18 -3.41 -8.51
C LEU A 39 13.44 -4.72 -7.75
N ASN A 40 14.17 -5.68 -8.34
CA ASN A 40 14.54 -6.89 -7.63
C ASN A 40 15.61 -6.59 -6.57
N GLY A 41 15.45 -7.18 -5.41
CA GLY A 41 16.39 -7.03 -4.32
C GLY A 41 15.79 -7.40 -2.98
N ARG A 42 16.65 -7.37 -1.97
CA ARG A 42 16.27 -7.52 -0.57
C ARG A 42 16.34 -6.14 0.08
N TYR A 43 15.25 -5.73 0.71
CA TYR A 43 15.09 -4.41 1.28
C TYR A 43 14.81 -4.50 2.78
N SER A 44 15.16 -3.47 3.53
CA SER A 44 14.72 -3.31 4.92
C SER A 44 13.20 -3.40 4.98
N ASN A 45 12.66 -4.07 6.01
CA ASN A 45 11.23 -4.02 6.25
C ASN A 45 10.80 -2.69 6.92
N LYS A 46 11.73 -2.03 7.61
CA LYS A 46 11.54 -0.74 8.28
C LYS A 46 11.77 0.42 7.31
N ALA A 47 10.87 1.39 7.33
CA ALA A 47 10.99 2.60 6.51
C ALA A 47 12.01 3.58 7.11
N ASP A 48 12.77 4.25 6.24
CA ASP A 48 13.68 5.33 6.61
C ASP A 48 13.29 6.66 5.95
N ASP A 49 13.84 7.76 6.46
CA ASP A 49 13.65 9.13 5.96
C ASP A 49 14.53 9.47 4.73
N GLY A 50 15.15 8.47 4.10
CA GLY A 50 16.16 8.63 3.05
C GLY A 50 17.54 9.03 3.58
N LYS A 51 17.68 9.26 4.89
CA LYS A 51 18.95 9.54 5.59
C LYS A 51 19.25 8.49 6.66
N GLY A 52 18.50 7.38 6.65
CA GLY A 52 18.68 6.26 7.57
C GLY A 52 18.02 6.43 8.95
N LYS A 53 17.23 7.48 9.19
CA LYS A 53 16.43 7.61 10.41
C LYS A 53 15.07 6.98 10.23
N GLU A 54 14.54 6.38 11.29
CA GLU A 54 13.24 5.73 11.27
C GLU A 54 12.12 6.72 10.93
N PHE A 55 11.28 6.34 9.97
CA PHE A 55 10.16 7.17 9.55
C PHE A 55 8.82 6.66 10.11
N TRP A 56 8.18 7.51 10.92
CA TRP A 56 6.87 7.25 11.51
C TRP A 56 5.80 8.02 10.74
N THR A 57 4.77 7.32 10.26
CA THR A 57 3.67 7.96 9.51
C THR A 57 2.40 7.94 10.33
N GLN A 58 1.63 9.02 10.25
CA GLN A 58 0.30 9.04 10.86
C GLN A 58 -0.64 8.17 10.01
N PHE A 59 -1.22 7.14 10.64
CA PHE A 59 -2.25 6.29 10.05
C PHE A 59 -3.37 6.17 11.07
N THR A 60 -4.61 6.46 10.69
CA THR A 60 -5.76 6.39 11.58
C THR A 60 -5.76 7.29 12.82
N GLY A 61 -4.96 8.36 12.79
CA GLY A 61 -4.83 9.32 13.90
C GLY A 61 -3.59 9.07 14.77
N ASP A 62 -3.03 7.87 14.73
CA ASP A 62 -1.85 7.46 15.50
C ASP A 62 -0.59 7.44 14.62
N TYR A 63 0.55 7.76 15.22
CA TYR A 63 1.85 7.54 14.58
C TYR A 63 2.18 6.04 14.63
N GLN A 64 2.24 5.41 13.46
CA GLN A 64 2.56 4.00 13.34
C GLN A 64 3.72 3.82 12.36
N LEU A 65 4.63 2.92 12.71
CA LEU A 65 5.69 2.48 11.82
C LEU A 65 5.08 1.52 10.81
N LYS A 66 4.92 1.98 9.57
CA LYS A 66 4.39 1.18 8.47
C LYS A 66 5.53 0.45 7.78
N THR A 67 5.50 -0.87 7.83
CA THR A 67 6.53 -1.69 7.18
C THR A 67 6.24 -1.92 5.69
N LEU A 68 7.26 -2.32 4.93
CA LEU A 68 7.08 -2.71 3.53
C LEU A 68 6.12 -3.90 3.43
N TRP A 69 6.29 -4.89 4.33
CA TRP A 69 5.46 -6.09 4.35
C TRP A 69 3.99 -5.79 4.60
N GLU A 70 3.64 -4.96 5.57
CA GLU A 70 2.23 -4.59 5.86
C GLU A 70 1.57 -3.85 4.70
N ASN A 71 2.31 -3.00 3.99
CA ASN A 71 1.79 -2.32 2.80
C ASN A 71 1.49 -3.30 1.66
N VAL A 72 2.31 -4.34 1.53
CA VAL A 72 2.10 -5.44 0.58
C VAL A 72 1.00 -6.39 1.07
N ASN A 73 0.89 -6.64 2.37
CA ASN A 73 0.01 -7.61 2.99
C ASN A 73 -0.97 -6.95 3.98
N GLN A 74 -2.04 -6.37 3.43
CA GLN A 74 -3.05 -5.58 4.18
C GLN A 74 -3.84 -6.35 5.25
N ASP A 75 -3.74 -7.69 5.26
CA ASP A 75 -4.50 -8.56 6.16
C ASP A 75 -3.70 -8.97 7.41
N GLN A 76 -2.45 -8.51 7.55
CA GLN A 76 -1.61 -8.81 8.72
C GLN A 76 -1.17 -7.51 9.39
N PHE A 77 -1.68 -7.30 10.61
CA PHE A 77 -1.11 -6.35 11.56
C PHE A 77 0.13 -7.00 12.19
N GLY A 78 1.24 -6.26 12.21
CA GLY A 78 2.38 -6.49 13.10
C GLY A 78 2.72 -7.96 13.35
N LEU A 79 3.52 -8.56 12.46
CA LEU A 79 4.36 -9.68 12.89
C LEU A 79 5.39 -9.09 13.87
N GLY A 80 4.95 -8.94 15.12
CA GLY A 80 5.70 -8.35 16.20
C GLY A 80 6.87 -9.23 16.56
N TYR A 81 7.99 -9.05 15.88
CA TYR A 81 9.32 -9.54 16.23
C TYR A 81 10.35 -8.60 15.59
N ASP A 82 11.45 -8.35 16.31
CA ASP A 82 12.63 -7.56 15.95
C ASP A 82 12.68 -7.06 14.49
N LEU A 83 12.16 -5.84 14.27
CA LEU A 83 12.07 -5.18 12.96
C LEU A 83 13.44 -4.91 12.35
N ASP A 84 14.47 -4.73 13.19
CA ASP A 84 15.83 -4.43 12.72
C ASP A 84 16.44 -5.63 11.99
N ASN A 85 15.97 -6.84 12.32
CA ASN A 85 16.38 -8.06 11.67
C ASN A 85 15.38 -8.53 10.58
N GLN A 86 14.37 -7.73 10.26
CA GLN A 86 13.42 -8.04 9.19
C GLN A 86 13.80 -7.42 7.85
N SER A 87 13.57 -8.19 6.77
CA SER A 87 13.77 -7.71 5.41
C SER A 87 12.76 -8.34 4.46
N VAL A 88 12.47 -7.65 3.36
CA VAL A 88 11.55 -8.11 2.32
C VAL A 88 12.31 -8.26 1.03
N SER A 89 12.34 -9.47 0.49
CA SER A 89 12.82 -9.72 -0.87
C SER A 89 11.69 -9.50 -1.86
N ILE A 90 12.00 -8.83 -2.97
CA ILE A 90 11.11 -8.62 -4.10
C ILE A 90 11.73 -9.31 -5.31
N GLU A 91 10.97 -10.22 -5.91
CA GLU A 91 11.36 -10.94 -7.11
C GLU A 91 10.26 -10.82 -8.17
N PHE A 92 10.51 -10.03 -9.21
CA PHE A 92 9.59 -9.94 -10.33
C PHE A 92 9.76 -11.10 -11.31
N LEU A 93 8.70 -11.90 -11.46
CA LEU A 93 8.61 -12.95 -12.47
C LEU A 93 8.29 -12.36 -13.85
N THR A 94 7.44 -11.32 -13.88
CA THR A 94 7.02 -10.57 -15.07
C THR A 94 6.73 -9.12 -14.67
N SER A 95 6.52 -8.23 -15.63
CA SER A 95 6.03 -6.87 -15.37
C SER A 95 4.67 -6.83 -14.63
N LYS A 96 3.93 -7.94 -14.58
CA LYS A 96 2.59 -8.01 -13.98
C LYS A 96 2.53 -8.83 -12.70
N LYS A 97 3.64 -9.46 -12.29
CA LYS A 97 3.68 -10.39 -11.16
C LYS A 97 5.03 -10.37 -10.47
N ALA A 98 5.00 -10.18 -9.15
CA ALA A 98 6.15 -10.28 -8.26
C ALA A 98 5.85 -11.19 -7.07
N ILE A 99 6.90 -11.82 -6.54
CA ILE A 99 6.89 -12.56 -5.28
C ILE A 99 7.55 -11.66 -4.23
N PHE A 100 6.86 -11.47 -3.11
CA PHE A 100 7.40 -10.81 -1.94
C PHE A 100 7.64 -11.86 -0.87
N LYS A 101 8.83 -11.91 -0.29
CA LYS A 101 9.18 -12.83 0.80
C LYS A 101 9.63 -12.02 2.00
N LEU A 102 8.99 -12.22 3.15
CA LEU A 102 9.42 -11.65 4.41
C LEU A 102 10.41 -12.59 5.09
N TYR A 103 11.53 -12.02 5.52
CA TYR A 103 12.59 -12.72 6.23
C TYR A 103 12.77 -12.18 7.65
N GLN A 104 13.12 -13.07 8.57
CA GLN A 104 13.67 -12.78 9.90
C GLN A 104 15.09 -13.37 9.96
N GLY A 105 16.13 -12.54 10.01
CA GLY A 105 17.48 -13.04 9.73
C GLY A 105 17.53 -13.61 8.32
N ASP A 106 17.95 -14.87 8.15
CA ASP A 106 17.95 -15.54 6.83
C ASP A 106 16.77 -16.50 6.61
N SER A 107 15.89 -16.63 7.59
CA SER A 107 14.73 -17.50 7.51
C SER A 107 13.54 -16.78 6.87
N ILE A 108 12.90 -17.42 5.89
CA ILE A 108 11.64 -16.94 5.33
C ILE A 108 10.52 -17.23 6.33
N ILE A 109 9.82 -16.17 6.75
CA ILE A 109 8.66 -16.28 7.65
C ILE A 109 7.33 -16.15 6.92
N SER A 110 7.32 -15.52 5.75
CA SER A 110 6.11 -15.43 4.93
C SER A 110 6.43 -15.16 3.45
N GLU A 111 5.51 -15.53 2.57
CA GLU A 111 5.60 -15.30 1.13
C GLU A 111 4.25 -14.88 0.56
N LYS A 112 4.25 -13.89 -0.35
CA LYS A 112 3.05 -13.41 -1.03
C LYS A 112 3.30 -13.17 -2.51
N ASN A 113 2.45 -13.78 -3.33
CA ASN A 113 2.36 -13.49 -4.76
C ASN A 113 1.53 -12.21 -4.97
N VAL A 114 2.13 -11.20 -5.61
CA VAL A 114 1.51 -9.90 -5.86
C VAL A 114 1.33 -9.68 -7.36
N LYS A 115 0.08 -9.44 -7.77
CA LYS A 115 -0.24 -9.02 -9.13
C LYS A 115 -0.27 -7.50 -9.22
N GLY A 116 0.14 -6.96 -10.37
CA GLY A 116 0.16 -5.53 -10.60
C GLY A 116 0.40 -5.17 -12.07
N LYS A 117 0.86 -3.94 -12.30
CA LYS A 117 1.26 -3.43 -13.62
C LYS A 117 2.31 -2.34 -13.48
N PHE A 118 3.24 -2.24 -14.44
CA PHE A 118 4.11 -1.06 -14.54
C PHE A 118 3.38 0.09 -15.22
N LYS A 119 3.56 1.29 -14.70
CA LYS A 119 3.07 2.53 -15.29
C LYS A 119 3.87 3.70 -14.72
N ASP A 120 4.19 4.70 -15.55
CA ASP A 120 4.75 5.98 -15.10
C ASP A 120 6.02 5.86 -14.21
N GLY A 121 6.86 4.82 -14.39
CA GLY A 121 8.05 4.60 -13.56
C GLY A 121 7.85 3.70 -12.32
N TYR A 122 6.63 3.21 -12.07
CA TYR A 122 6.29 2.45 -10.87
C TYR A 122 5.61 1.12 -11.17
N PHE A 123 5.80 0.14 -10.29
CA PHE A 123 4.93 -1.02 -10.19
C PHE A 123 3.71 -0.72 -9.32
N TYR A 124 2.52 -0.69 -9.93
CA TYR A 124 1.25 -0.55 -9.24
C TYR A 124 0.71 -1.92 -8.85
N LYS A 125 0.62 -2.19 -7.55
CA LYS A 125 -0.08 -3.37 -7.03
C LYS A 125 -1.56 -3.30 -7.43
N ARG A 126 -2.12 -4.44 -7.84
CA ARG A 126 -3.56 -4.56 -8.12
C ARG A 126 -4.33 -4.22 -6.84
N PRO A 127 -5.29 -3.27 -6.91
CA PRO A 127 -6.05 -2.88 -5.73
C PRO A 127 -6.82 -4.09 -5.19
N PHE A 128 -6.93 -4.13 -3.87
CA PHE A 128 -7.87 -5.00 -3.16
C PHE A 128 -8.99 -4.11 -2.65
N PHE A 129 -10.23 -4.60 -2.77
CA PHE A 129 -11.42 -3.88 -2.33
C PHE A 129 -12.24 -4.82 -1.48
N VAL A 130 -12.48 -4.41 -0.24
CA VAL A 130 -13.39 -5.11 0.67
C VAL A 130 -14.61 -4.22 0.85
N THR A 131 -15.75 -4.73 0.42
CA THR A 131 -17.07 -4.21 0.82
C THR A 131 -17.66 -5.14 1.85
N ILE A 132 -18.12 -4.58 2.95
CA ILE A 132 -18.94 -5.29 3.94
C ILE A 132 -20.37 -4.82 3.73
N PRO A 133 -21.20 -5.56 2.96
CA PRO A 133 -22.60 -5.22 2.77
C PRO A 133 -23.44 -5.77 3.94
N LEU A 134 -23.84 -4.92 4.89
CA LEU A 134 -24.90 -5.23 5.85
C LEU A 134 -25.96 -4.11 5.81
N VAL A 135 -26.92 -4.27 4.89
CA VAL A 135 -28.13 -3.43 4.75
C VAL A 135 -28.81 -3.18 6.11
N PRO A 136 -29.36 -1.99 6.40
CA PRO A 136 -28.80 -0.64 6.35
C PRO A 136 -28.02 -0.30 7.65
N VAL A 137 -27.53 -1.31 8.35
CA VAL A 137 -27.00 -1.19 9.72
C VAL A 137 -25.50 -0.89 9.72
N LEU A 138 -24.73 -1.56 8.86
CA LEU A 138 -23.27 -1.40 8.77
C LEU A 138 -22.83 -1.46 7.31
N PHE A 139 -22.26 -0.37 6.82
CA PHE A 139 -21.63 -0.35 5.50
C PHE A 139 -20.21 0.15 5.65
N GLY A 140 -19.27 -0.56 5.04
CA GLY A 140 -17.88 -0.16 5.02
C GLY A 140 -17.19 -0.52 3.72
N TYR A 141 -16.33 0.37 3.24
CA TYR A 141 -15.36 0.05 2.20
C TYR A 141 -13.95 0.50 2.61
N ASN A 142 -12.98 -0.32 2.24
CA ASN A 142 -11.55 0.00 2.35
C ASN A 142 -10.91 -0.13 0.97
N THR A 143 -10.46 0.99 0.41
CA THR A 143 -9.70 1.01 -0.84
C THR A 143 -8.27 1.41 -0.57
N ASN A 144 -7.34 0.58 -1.02
CA ASN A 144 -5.92 0.82 -0.85
C ASN A 144 -5.19 0.74 -2.19
N ARG A 145 -4.26 1.67 -2.41
CA ARG A 145 -3.34 1.68 -3.54
C ARG A 145 -1.91 1.66 -3.02
N LEU A 146 -1.10 0.83 -3.65
CA LEU A 146 0.34 0.77 -3.44
C LEU A 146 1.01 0.86 -4.81
N ARG A 147 2.01 1.73 -4.91
CA ARG A 147 2.97 1.70 -6.03
C ARG A 147 4.39 1.69 -5.48
N ILE A 148 5.30 1.01 -6.17
CA ILE A 148 6.71 0.88 -5.79
C ILE A 148 7.57 1.40 -6.94
N GLY A 149 8.47 2.33 -6.63
CA GLY A 149 9.45 2.91 -7.55
C GLY A 149 10.87 2.66 -7.07
N LYS A 150 11.84 2.76 -7.99
CA LYS A 150 13.26 2.65 -7.67
C LYS A 150 13.82 4.03 -7.31
N ALA A 151 14.61 4.13 -6.27
CA ALA A 151 15.36 5.33 -5.93
C ALA A 151 16.76 4.93 -5.48
N ASP A 152 17.78 5.22 -6.28
CA ASP A 152 19.18 4.85 -6.01
C ASP A 152 19.35 3.39 -5.51
N ASN A 153 19.81 3.23 -4.26
CA ASN A 153 19.98 1.95 -3.56
C ASN A 153 18.80 1.61 -2.63
N ALA A 154 17.60 2.10 -2.96
CA ALA A 154 16.39 1.91 -2.18
C ALA A 154 15.19 1.72 -3.12
N ILE A 155 14.05 1.45 -2.52
CA ILE A 155 12.75 1.59 -3.18
C ILE A 155 11.91 2.60 -2.43
N VAL A 156 11.02 3.27 -3.16
CA VAL A 156 10.01 4.14 -2.59
C VAL A 156 8.65 3.48 -2.76
N ALA A 157 7.94 3.31 -1.65
CA ALA A 157 6.59 2.79 -1.64
C ALA A 157 5.61 3.92 -1.32
N ASP A 158 4.77 4.24 -2.29
CA ASP A 158 3.68 5.19 -2.11
C ASP A 158 2.39 4.45 -1.82
N TYR A 159 1.76 4.82 -0.71
CA TYR A 159 0.54 4.22 -0.22
C TYR A 159 -0.58 5.26 -0.11
N LYS A 160 -1.78 4.90 -0.56
CA LYS A 160 -2.99 5.72 -0.40
C LYS A 160 -4.14 4.86 0.06
N TRP A 161 -4.82 5.30 1.12
CA TRP A 161 -6.00 4.64 1.65
C TRP A 161 -7.20 5.59 1.60
N ASN A 162 -8.38 4.99 1.41
CA ASN A 162 -9.66 5.61 1.64
C ASN A 162 -10.56 4.58 2.32
N ILE A 163 -10.83 4.83 3.59
CA ILE A 163 -11.67 4.04 4.48
C ILE A 163 -12.93 4.85 4.72
N TRP A 164 -14.07 4.23 4.45
CA TRP A 164 -15.35 4.76 4.83
C TRP A 164 -16.12 3.69 5.55
N MET A 165 -16.66 4.02 6.72
CA MET A 165 -17.48 3.13 7.50
C MET A 165 -18.64 3.94 8.06
N SER A 166 -19.86 3.43 7.92
CA SER A 166 -21.08 4.05 8.43
C SER A 166 -21.87 3.01 9.21
N PHE A 167 -22.35 3.39 10.40
CA PHE A 167 -23.24 2.62 11.25
C PHE A 167 -24.38 3.52 11.75
N LEU A 168 -25.60 3.28 11.25
CA LEU A 168 -26.86 3.97 11.58
C LEU A 168 -26.86 5.52 11.46
N VAL A 169 -26.15 6.22 12.35
CA VAL A 169 -26.04 7.70 12.41
C VAL A 169 -24.61 8.19 12.64
N ALA A 170 -23.67 7.27 12.87
CA ALA A 170 -22.26 7.57 13.04
C ALA A 170 -21.47 7.01 11.85
N GLY A 171 -20.42 7.70 11.44
CA GLY A 171 -19.53 7.21 10.41
C GLY A 171 -18.12 7.73 10.60
N LYS A 172 -17.15 6.93 10.17
CA LYS A 172 -15.75 7.33 10.05
C LYS A 172 -15.42 7.40 8.57
N ALA A 173 -14.97 8.57 8.14
CA ALA A 173 -14.38 8.77 6.83
C ALA A 173 -12.92 9.14 7.04
N GLU A 174 -12.01 8.34 6.49
CA GLU A 174 -10.59 8.59 6.59
C GLU A 174 -9.92 8.35 5.25
N LYS A 175 -9.15 9.34 4.82
CA LYS A 175 -8.29 9.26 3.66
C LYS A 175 -6.90 9.70 4.05
N GLY A 176 -5.90 9.04 3.52
CA GLY A 176 -4.53 9.43 3.76
C GLY A 176 -3.59 8.94 2.68
N TYR A 177 -2.36 9.43 2.77
CA TYR A 177 -1.29 9.12 1.86
C TYR A 177 0.01 9.07 2.64
N SER A 178 0.89 8.16 2.28
CA SER A 178 2.27 8.11 2.76
C SER A 178 3.21 7.73 1.62
N SER A 179 4.44 8.22 1.71
CA SER A 179 5.55 7.82 0.86
C SER A 179 6.66 7.36 1.78
N LEU A 180 7.12 6.13 1.61
CA LEU A 180 8.05 5.47 2.53
C LEU A 180 9.24 4.95 1.73
N ILE A 181 10.45 5.13 2.27
CA ILE A 181 11.68 4.68 1.63
C ILE A 181 12.16 3.42 2.35
N PHE A 182 12.60 2.42 1.57
CA PHE A 182 13.15 1.18 2.09
C PHE A 182 14.50 0.92 1.46
N SER A 183 15.56 1.10 2.25
CA SER A 183 16.94 0.85 1.83
C SER A 183 17.18 -0.61 1.44
N LYS A 184 17.99 -0.83 0.41
CA LYS A 184 18.46 -2.16 0.00
C LYS A 184 19.47 -2.69 1.02
N ARG A 185 19.40 -3.99 1.30
CA ARG A 185 20.31 -4.73 2.21
C ARG A 185 21.33 -5.54 1.42
#